data_AF-A0A2T6ZSQ1-F1
#
_entry.id   AF-A0A2T6ZSQ1-F1
#
_cell.length_a   1.000
_cell.length_b   1.000
_cell.length_c   1.000
_cell.angle_alpha   90.00
_cell.angle_beta   90.00
_cell.angle_gamma   90.00
#
_symmetry.space_group_name_H-M   'P 1'
#
loop_
_entity.id
_entity.type
_entity.pdbx_description
1 polymer ?
#
loop_
_entity_poly.entity_id
_entity_poly.type
_entity_poly.pdbx_seq_one_letter_code
_entity_poly.pdbx_strand_id
1 'polypeptide(L)'
;MASAPAGQCSFGCTSDSSTTTANPHAKPDAIGETPIEDGSGRGGVRNYLLTRISTQHADLSLLLCTFVSGVIDSSVYNSWAVFAAMQTGNTIFLSLGASNQPVTKPYGWLRSLTAIICFMFGAVLTGIKREKYSASSRGTLFTSFILQAAAVFLAAGLVQGGAIPGSKPHAQKVNGKVDFWELLPLVFLAMQFGAQIATSRLLGVREIPTTVLTSLYTDLITDPLLLRGGNIKRNRRFGSILFMLLGGISGGWISKSSAGLAGSLFVGGAIKVGLAVGWLLFPVEEVKEEVTKGEKVKAEA
;
A
#
# COMPACT_ATOMS: atom_id res chain seq x y z
N MET A 1 -7.83 -34.52 55.23
CA MET A 1 -8.82 -34.93 54.21
C MET A 1 -8.44 -34.18 52.93
N ALA A 2 -7.55 -34.76 52.12
CA ALA A 2 -7.86 -35.57 50.92
C ALA A 2 -8.24 -34.66 49.73
N SER A 3 -7.26 -34.25 48.93
CA SER A 3 -6.83 -34.86 47.65
C SER A 3 -7.81 -34.60 46.51
N ALA A 4 -7.39 -33.81 45.52
CA ALA A 4 -8.05 -33.67 44.23
C ALA A 4 -7.38 -34.60 43.22
N PRO A 5 -8.13 -35.45 42.48
CA PRO A 5 -7.59 -36.18 41.34
C PRO A 5 -8.06 -35.62 39.99
N ALA A 6 -7.21 -35.86 39.00
CA ALA A 6 -7.46 -35.68 37.57
C ALA A 6 -8.36 -36.78 36.98
N GLY A 7 -9.06 -36.46 35.89
CA GLY A 7 -9.69 -37.41 34.95
C GLY A 7 -10.10 -36.62 33.70
N GLN A 8 -9.43 -36.76 32.55
CA GLN A 8 -9.48 -37.85 31.55
C GLN A 8 -10.88 -38.21 31.03
N CYS A 9 -11.10 -37.78 29.78
CA CYS A 9 -11.75 -38.44 28.64
C CYS A 9 -12.82 -39.50 28.87
N SER A 10 -14.01 -39.31 28.29
CA SER A 10 -14.60 -40.23 27.31
C SER A 10 -15.96 -39.67 26.83
N PHE A 11 -16.10 -39.41 25.53
CA PHE A 11 -17.42 -39.45 24.88
C PHE A 11 -17.27 -40.28 23.62
N GLY A 12 -17.78 -41.51 23.72
CA GLY A 12 -17.98 -42.40 22.59
C GLY A 12 -19.20 -41.96 21.78
N CYS A 13 -19.04 -41.91 20.46
CA CYS A 13 -20.14 -42.01 19.51
C CYS A 13 -20.11 -43.41 18.91
N THR A 14 -21.20 -44.14 19.13
CA THR A 14 -21.55 -45.36 18.42
C THR A 14 -22.14 -45.05 17.04
N SER A 15 -22.03 -46.03 16.15
CA SER A 15 -22.93 -46.36 15.04
C SER A 15 -22.57 -45.88 13.62
N ASP A 16 -21.98 -46.83 12.89
CA ASP A 16 -22.43 -47.36 11.59
C ASP A 16 -22.20 -46.55 10.30
N SER A 17 -21.05 -46.87 9.70
CA SER A 17 -20.88 -47.36 8.32
C SER A 17 -21.98 -47.10 7.28
N SER A 18 -21.63 -46.32 6.27
CA SER A 18 -21.83 -46.72 4.88
C SER A 18 -20.73 -46.11 3.99
N THR A 19 -20.22 -46.96 3.12
CA THR A 19 -18.98 -46.86 2.37
C THR A 19 -19.08 -45.88 1.19
N THR A 20 -18.13 -44.95 1.07
CA THR A 20 -17.69 -44.42 -0.23
C THR A 20 -16.21 -44.07 -0.09
N THR A 21 -15.37 -44.87 -0.74
CA THR A 21 -13.91 -44.70 -0.79
C THR A 21 -13.54 -43.41 -1.52
N ALA A 22 -13.22 -42.36 -0.77
CA ALA A 22 -12.61 -41.14 -1.29
C ALA A 22 -11.08 -41.31 -1.35
N ASN A 23 -10.52 -41.20 -2.55
CA ASN A 23 -9.09 -41.24 -2.84
C ASN A 23 -8.41 -39.94 -2.34
N PRO A 24 -7.37 -39.97 -1.47
CA PRO A 24 -6.76 -38.76 -0.91
C PRO A 24 -5.90 -37.91 -1.87
N HIS A 25 -5.90 -38.22 -3.17
CA HIS A 25 -5.06 -37.54 -4.18
C HIS A 25 -5.84 -36.85 -5.31
N ALA A 26 -6.98 -36.22 -4.99
CA ALA A 26 -7.64 -35.30 -5.92
C ALA A 26 -7.06 -33.88 -5.77
N LYS A 27 -6.27 -33.43 -6.76
CA LYS A 27 -5.90 -32.01 -6.93
C LYS A 27 -7.18 -31.19 -7.15
N PRO A 28 -7.28 -29.96 -6.61
CA PRO A 28 -8.39 -29.08 -6.97
C PRO A 28 -8.29 -28.74 -8.46
N ASP A 29 -9.41 -28.92 -9.15
CA ASP A 29 -9.55 -28.74 -10.59
C ASP A 29 -9.01 -27.38 -11.04
N ALA A 30 -8.13 -27.44 -12.03
CA ALA A 30 -7.66 -26.29 -12.77
C ALA A 30 -8.88 -25.61 -13.41
N ILE A 31 -9.17 -24.38 -12.97
CA ILE A 31 -10.04 -23.47 -13.70
C ILE A 31 -9.38 -23.26 -15.05
N GLY A 32 -10.01 -23.75 -16.12
CA GLY A 32 -9.46 -23.75 -17.46
C GLY A 32 -8.98 -22.37 -17.88
N GLU A 33 -7.66 -22.24 -18.01
CA GLU A 33 -7.07 -21.18 -18.82
C GLU A 33 -7.42 -21.49 -20.27
N THR A 34 -8.26 -20.65 -20.86
CA THR A 34 -8.52 -20.71 -22.30
C THR A 34 -7.22 -20.38 -23.04
N PRO A 35 -6.79 -21.20 -24.02
CA PRO A 35 -5.60 -20.89 -24.80
C PRO A 35 -5.84 -19.57 -25.54
N ILE A 36 -4.94 -18.60 -25.35
CA ILE A 36 -4.99 -17.35 -26.12
C ILE A 36 -4.57 -17.71 -27.55
N GLU A 37 -5.55 -17.76 -28.45
CA GLU A 37 -5.31 -17.88 -29.89
C GLU A 37 -4.37 -16.78 -30.39
N ASP A 38 -3.35 -17.21 -31.12
CA ASP A 38 -2.34 -16.38 -31.75
C ASP A 38 -2.94 -15.68 -32.98
N GLY A 39 -3.71 -14.62 -32.73
CA GLY A 39 -4.36 -13.78 -33.74
C GLY A 39 -3.46 -12.64 -34.19
N SER A 40 -2.64 -12.89 -35.20
CA SER A 40 -1.94 -11.86 -35.99
C SER A 40 -2.91 -10.76 -36.47
N GLY A 41 -2.54 -9.50 -36.20
CA GLY A 41 -3.03 -8.37 -37.01
C GLY A 41 -4.09 -7.44 -36.42
N ARG A 42 -4.16 -7.21 -35.10
CA ARG A 42 -4.78 -6.00 -34.49
C ARG A 42 -4.52 -5.80 -32.98
N GLY A 43 -3.35 -6.21 -32.49
CA GLY A 43 -2.96 -6.13 -31.06
C GLY A 43 -2.65 -4.72 -30.54
N GLY A 44 -3.28 -3.67 -31.07
CA GLY A 44 -2.97 -2.28 -30.81
C GLY A 44 -3.50 -1.81 -29.45
N VAL A 45 -2.60 -1.33 -28.58
CA VAL A 45 -2.85 -0.68 -27.28
C VAL A 45 -3.57 -1.51 -26.21
N ARG A 46 -4.73 -2.12 -26.48
CA ARG A 46 -5.48 -2.92 -25.48
C ARG A 46 -4.67 -4.11 -24.98
N ASN A 47 -4.08 -4.90 -25.88
CA ASN A 47 -3.24 -6.04 -25.49
C ASN A 47 -1.98 -5.58 -24.74
N TYR A 48 -1.39 -4.47 -25.16
CA TYR A 48 -0.26 -3.85 -24.47
C TYR A 48 -0.61 -3.43 -23.04
N LEU A 49 -1.78 -2.81 -22.82
CA LEU A 49 -2.24 -2.40 -21.49
C LEU A 49 -2.63 -3.58 -20.61
N LEU A 50 -3.10 -4.69 -21.18
CA LEU A 50 -3.44 -5.91 -20.45
C LEU A 50 -2.21 -6.78 -20.13
N THR A 51 -1.05 -6.48 -20.72
CA THR A 51 0.19 -7.23 -20.51
C THR A 51 0.65 -7.14 -19.06
N ARG A 52 1.01 -8.28 -18.46
CA ARG A 52 1.57 -8.37 -17.10
C ARG A 52 3.02 -7.92 -17.08
N ILE A 53 3.38 -7.15 -16.07
CA ILE A 53 4.74 -6.68 -15.87
C ILE A 53 5.52 -7.57 -14.91
N SER A 54 6.83 -7.67 -15.13
CA SER A 54 7.73 -8.32 -14.17
C SER A 54 7.84 -7.47 -12.90
N THR A 55 7.60 -8.09 -11.74
CA THR A 55 7.73 -7.45 -10.42
C THR A 55 9.19 -7.36 -9.97
N GLN A 56 10.13 -7.98 -10.68
CA GLN A 56 11.54 -8.08 -10.29
C GLN A 56 12.22 -6.71 -10.13
N HIS A 57 11.74 -5.69 -10.86
CA HIS A 57 12.28 -4.33 -10.84
C HIS A 57 11.33 -3.31 -10.19
N ALA A 58 10.23 -3.78 -9.57
CA ALA A 58 9.24 -2.91 -8.93
C ALA A 58 9.80 -2.18 -7.69
N ASP A 59 10.95 -2.62 -7.18
CA ASP A 59 11.58 -2.10 -5.96
C ASP A 59 11.77 -0.58 -6.00
N LEU A 60 12.33 -0.06 -7.10
CA LEU A 60 12.60 1.38 -7.22
C LEU A 60 11.28 2.17 -7.19
N SER A 61 10.24 1.68 -7.88
CA SER A 61 8.92 2.30 -7.86
C SER A 61 8.34 2.37 -6.44
N LEU A 62 8.51 1.28 -5.67
CA LEU A 62 8.03 1.21 -4.29
C LEU A 62 8.89 2.04 -3.32
N LEU A 63 10.19 2.15 -3.54
CA LEU A 63 11.07 3.06 -2.79
C LEU A 63 10.68 4.52 -3.05
N LEU A 64 10.40 4.89 -4.31
CA LEU A 64 9.89 6.21 -4.65
C LEU A 64 8.52 6.48 -4.02
N CYS A 65 7.62 5.49 -3.98
CA CYS A 65 6.37 5.60 -3.21
C CYS A 65 6.64 5.85 -1.72
N THR A 66 7.63 5.17 -1.15
CA THR A 66 8.05 5.34 0.24
C THR A 66 8.58 6.76 0.50
N PHE A 67 9.37 7.30 -0.42
CA PHE A 67 9.82 8.69 -0.36
C PHE A 67 8.66 9.68 -0.44
N VAL A 68 7.70 9.49 -1.36
CA VAL A 68 6.49 10.31 -1.46
C VAL A 68 5.67 10.26 -0.17
N SER A 69 5.52 9.09 0.45
CA SER A 69 4.90 8.96 1.77
C SER A 69 5.57 9.87 2.80
N GLY A 70 6.91 9.85 2.88
CA GLY A 70 7.67 10.71 3.79
C GLY A 70 7.49 12.20 3.52
N VAL A 71 7.53 12.62 2.25
CA VAL A 71 7.34 14.03 1.84
C VAL A 71 5.97 14.54 2.25
N ILE A 72 4.92 13.78 1.92
CA ILE A 72 3.53 14.20 2.19
C ILE A 72 3.23 14.12 3.69
N ASP A 73 3.53 13.01 4.37
CA ASP A 73 3.18 12.84 5.78
C ASP A 73 3.91 13.83 6.69
N SER A 74 5.18 14.16 6.42
CA SER A 74 5.90 15.19 7.19
C SER A 74 5.23 16.57 7.06
N SER A 75 4.83 16.93 5.84
CA SER A 75 4.21 18.23 5.54
C SER A 75 2.78 18.33 6.08
N VAL A 76 2.00 17.26 5.90
CA VAL A 76 0.62 17.12 6.40
C VAL A 76 0.63 17.12 7.93
N TYR A 77 1.54 16.39 8.57
CA TYR A 77 1.65 16.38 10.02
C TYR A 77 2.05 17.74 10.58
N ASN A 78 3.01 18.43 9.95
CA ASN A 78 3.39 19.79 10.34
C ASN A 78 2.20 20.78 10.26
N SER A 79 1.35 20.62 9.24
CA SER A 79 0.22 21.54 9.00
C SER A 79 -1.00 21.20 9.86
N TRP A 80 -1.39 19.93 9.91
CA TRP A 80 -2.68 19.49 10.43
C TRP A 80 -2.59 18.49 11.59
N ALA A 81 -1.38 18.18 12.06
CA ALA A 81 -1.10 17.26 13.17
C ALA A 81 -1.76 15.87 13.01
N VAL A 82 -1.86 15.39 11.77
CA VAL A 82 -2.41 14.08 11.39
C VAL A 82 -1.50 13.48 10.33
N PHE A 83 -1.49 12.15 10.19
CA PHE A 83 -0.80 11.48 9.09
C PHE A 83 -1.80 11.12 7.98
N ALA A 84 -1.43 11.29 6.71
CA ALA A 84 -2.26 10.83 5.61
C ALA A 84 -2.04 9.33 5.34
N ALA A 85 -0.80 8.84 5.50
CA ALA A 85 -0.42 7.46 5.22
C ALA A 85 -0.28 6.60 6.48
N MET A 86 0.30 7.13 7.56
CA MET A 86 0.60 6.36 8.80
C MET A 86 -0.59 6.19 9.75
N GLN A 87 -1.45 5.20 9.47
CA GLN A 87 -2.66 4.97 10.29
C GLN A 87 -2.39 4.52 11.73
N THR A 88 -1.26 3.87 12.02
CA THR A 88 -0.91 3.48 13.41
C THR A 88 -0.87 4.69 14.36
N GLY A 89 -0.28 5.81 13.92
CA GLY A 89 -0.27 7.04 14.71
C GLY A 89 -1.65 7.67 14.84
N ASN A 90 -2.43 7.65 13.76
CA ASN A 90 -3.81 8.14 13.76
C ASN A 90 -4.71 7.36 14.73
N THR A 91 -4.52 6.04 14.85
CA THR A 91 -5.27 5.23 15.83
C THR A 91 -5.02 5.70 17.26
N ILE A 92 -3.79 6.10 17.59
CA ILE A 92 -3.45 6.66 18.90
C ILE A 92 -4.06 8.06 19.08
N PHE A 93 -4.01 8.93 18.07
CA PHE A 93 -4.65 10.24 18.15
C PHE A 93 -6.18 10.15 18.28
N LEU A 94 -6.79 9.16 17.63
CA LEU A 94 -8.21 8.85 17.78
C LEU A 94 -8.53 8.38 19.21
N SER A 95 -7.72 7.48 19.79
CA SER A 95 -7.96 6.97 21.14
C SER A 95 -7.75 8.03 22.22
N LEU A 96 -6.77 8.93 22.07
CA LEU A 96 -6.59 10.08 22.95
C LEU A 96 -7.77 11.06 22.91
N GLY A 97 -8.54 11.07 21.80
CA GLY A 97 -9.81 11.78 21.71
C GLY A 97 -10.81 11.38 22.79
N ALA A 98 -10.81 10.11 23.22
CA ALA A 98 -11.73 9.61 24.25
C ALA A 98 -11.51 10.25 25.64
N SER A 99 -10.29 10.75 25.90
CA SER A 99 -9.94 11.48 27.12
C SER A 99 -9.76 12.98 26.90
N ASN A 100 -10.17 13.50 25.72
CA ASN A 100 -9.97 14.88 25.30
C ASN A 100 -8.50 15.34 25.34
N GLN A 101 -7.57 14.46 24.96
CA GLN A 101 -6.14 14.75 24.92
C GLN A 101 -5.60 14.81 23.48
N PRO A 102 -4.54 15.62 23.22
CA PRO A 102 -4.03 16.67 24.09
C PRO A 102 -4.97 17.89 24.08
N VAL A 103 -5.09 18.57 25.22
CA VAL A 103 -5.97 19.77 25.38
C VAL A 103 -5.65 20.87 24.34
N THR A 104 -4.40 20.93 23.87
CA THR A 104 -3.93 21.89 22.87
C THR A 104 -4.45 21.66 21.45
N LYS A 105 -5.00 20.47 21.15
CA LYS A 105 -5.47 20.09 19.81
C LYS A 105 -6.90 19.55 19.85
N PRO A 106 -7.91 20.41 20.13
CA PRO A 106 -9.29 19.99 20.12
C PRO A 106 -9.65 19.41 18.74
N TYR A 107 -10.44 18.35 18.72
CA TYR A 107 -10.89 17.63 17.52
C TYR A 107 -9.78 16.97 16.68
N GLY A 108 -8.56 16.80 17.20
CA GLY A 108 -7.52 16.00 16.52
C GLY A 108 -7.98 14.58 16.17
N TRP A 109 -8.79 13.99 17.05
CA TRP A 109 -9.41 12.68 16.84
C TRP A 109 -10.26 12.60 15.56
N LEU A 110 -10.93 13.68 15.17
CA LEU A 110 -11.78 13.69 13.98
C LEU A 110 -10.94 13.60 12.71
N ARG A 111 -9.84 14.34 12.63
CA ARG A 111 -8.88 14.25 11.52
C ARG A 111 -8.35 12.82 11.38
N SER A 112 -8.01 12.20 12.50
CA SER A 112 -7.53 10.81 12.52
C SER A 112 -8.60 9.81 12.12
N LEU A 113 -9.84 9.96 12.59
CA LEU A 113 -10.96 9.10 12.18
C LEU A 113 -11.22 9.21 10.68
N THR A 114 -11.26 10.44 10.14
CA THR A 114 -11.41 10.69 8.71
C THR A 114 -10.27 10.04 7.91
N ALA A 115 -9.03 10.22 8.34
CA ALA A 115 -7.88 9.60 7.67
C ALA A 115 -7.99 8.07 7.64
N ILE A 116 -8.34 7.43 8.76
CA ILE A 116 -8.47 5.96 8.85
C ILE A 116 -9.57 5.45 7.92
N ILE A 117 -10.78 6.03 7.98
CA ILE A 117 -11.92 5.58 7.17
C ILE A 117 -11.64 5.76 5.67
N CYS A 118 -11.14 6.93 5.26
CA CYS A 118 -10.84 7.21 3.85
C CYS A 118 -9.68 6.36 3.33
N PHE A 119 -8.67 6.10 4.15
CA PHE A 119 -7.59 5.18 3.84
C PHE A 119 -8.13 3.76 3.60
N MET A 120 -8.97 3.24 4.50
CA MET A 120 -9.59 1.93 4.36
C MET A 120 -10.43 1.85 3.08
N PHE A 121 -11.20 2.90 2.79
CA PHE A 121 -11.99 3.00 1.57
C PHE A 121 -11.13 2.92 0.31
N GLY A 122 -10.02 3.67 0.25
CA GLY A 122 -9.08 3.61 -0.88
C GLY A 122 -8.43 2.22 -1.06
N ALA A 123 -8.10 1.56 0.05
CA ALA A 123 -7.58 0.19 0.02
C ALA A 123 -8.64 -0.81 -0.51
N VAL A 124 -9.90 -0.70 -0.07
CA VAL A 124 -11.01 -1.54 -0.54
C VAL A 124 -11.27 -1.34 -2.03
N LEU A 125 -11.33 -0.09 -2.50
CA LEU A 125 -11.54 0.20 -3.94
C LEU A 125 -10.45 -0.43 -4.81
N THR A 126 -9.21 -0.47 -4.32
CA THR A 126 -8.09 -1.11 -5.02
C THR A 126 -8.23 -2.63 -4.99
N GLY A 127 -8.67 -3.21 -3.87
CA GLY A 127 -8.95 -4.63 -3.72
C GLY A 127 -10.07 -5.14 -4.64
N ILE A 128 -11.17 -4.40 -4.77
CA ILE A 128 -12.30 -4.75 -5.66
C ILE A 128 -11.85 -4.73 -7.12
N LYS A 129 -11.09 -3.71 -7.52
CA LYS A 129 -10.57 -3.60 -8.90
C LYS A 129 -9.64 -4.76 -9.28
N ARG A 130 -8.94 -5.36 -8.31
CA ARG A 130 -8.06 -6.52 -8.51
C ARG A 130 -8.82 -7.80 -8.87
N GLU A 131 -10.02 -8.01 -8.35
CA GLU A 131 -10.83 -9.18 -8.73
C GLU A 131 -11.29 -9.06 -10.19
N LYS A 132 -11.54 -7.83 -10.66
CA LYS A 132 -12.03 -7.56 -12.01
C LYS A 132 -10.93 -7.45 -13.07
N TYR A 133 -9.71 -7.05 -12.69
CA TYR A 133 -8.59 -6.80 -13.61
C TYR A 133 -7.31 -7.45 -13.12
N SER A 134 -6.45 -7.91 -14.04
CA SER A 134 -5.13 -8.42 -13.67
C SER A 134 -4.35 -7.37 -12.87
N ALA A 135 -4.01 -7.73 -11.63
CA ALA A 135 -3.43 -6.84 -10.63
C ALA A 135 -2.08 -6.23 -11.04
N SER A 136 -1.37 -6.92 -11.93
CA SER A 136 -0.03 -6.56 -12.41
C SER A 136 -0.02 -6.17 -13.88
N SER A 137 -1.16 -5.85 -14.49
CA SER A 137 -1.15 -5.35 -15.87
C SER A 137 -0.71 -3.88 -15.94
N ARG A 138 -0.05 -3.51 -17.03
CA ARG A 138 0.43 -2.13 -17.27
C ARG A 138 -0.68 -1.10 -17.11
N GLY A 139 -1.83 -1.34 -17.72
CA GLY A 139 -2.99 -0.45 -17.68
C GLY A 139 -3.58 -0.29 -16.28
N THR A 140 -3.64 -1.37 -15.49
CA THR A 140 -4.12 -1.32 -14.11
C THR A 140 -3.21 -0.45 -13.24
N LEU A 141 -1.89 -0.65 -13.33
CA LEU A 141 -0.92 0.10 -12.55
C LEU A 141 -0.84 1.56 -12.99
N PHE A 142 -0.78 1.82 -14.31
CA PHE A 142 -0.85 3.17 -14.86
C PHE A 142 -2.10 3.91 -14.35
N THR A 143 -3.28 3.31 -14.50
CA THR A 143 -4.54 3.92 -14.07
C THR A 143 -4.58 4.14 -12.56
N SER A 144 -4.09 3.18 -11.77
CA SER A 144 -4.02 3.31 -10.30
C SER A 144 -3.16 4.51 -9.90
N PHE A 145 -1.95 4.63 -10.45
CA PHE A 145 -1.03 5.73 -10.12
C PHE A 145 -1.49 7.08 -10.66
N ILE A 146 -2.15 7.15 -11.83
CA ILE A 146 -2.78 8.39 -12.32
C ILE A 146 -3.91 8.83 -11.39
N LEU A 147 -4.80 7.93 -10.97
CA LEU A 147 -5.87 8.28 -10.04
C LEU A 147 -5.33 8.75 -8.68
N GLN A 148 -4.27 8.10 -8.18
CA GLN A 148 -3.58 8.54 -6.97
C GLN A 148 -2.95 9.94 -7.15
N ALA A 149 -2.27 10.19 -8.26
CA ALA A 149 -1.67 11.49 -8.57
C ALA A 149 -2.75 12.59 -8.69
N ALA A 150 -3.87 12.30 -9.36
CA ALA A 150 -5.00 13.22 -9.47
C ALA A 150 -5.56 13.60 -8.10
N ALA A 151 -5.75 12.62 -7.19
CA ALA A 151 -6.18 12.89 -5.82
C ALA A 151 -5.18 13.79 -5.06
N VAL A 152 -3.87 13.57 -5.25
CA VAL A 152 -2.83 14.44 -4.65
C VAL A 152 -2.88 15.85 -5.25
N PHE A 153 -3.03 16.01 -6.56
CA PHE A 153 -3.12 17.33 -7.19
C PHE A 153 -4.40 18.08 -6.84
N LEU A 154 -5.53 17.38 -6.68
CA LEU A 154 -6.76 18.00 -6.17
C LEU A 154 -6.53 18.56 -4.76
N ALA A 155 -5.90 17.78 -3.87
CA ALA A 155 -5.52 18.27 -2.55
C ALA A 155 -4.54 19.46 -2.63
N ALA A 156 -3.55 19.41 -3.53
CA ALA A 156 -2.60 20.49 -3.75
C ALA A 156 -3.29 21.79 -4.22
N GLY A 157 -4.22 21.68 -5.17
CA GLY A 157 -5.00 22.80 -5.69
C GLY A 157 -5.91 23.43 -4.63
N LEU A 158 -6.54 22.61 -3.79
CA LEU A 158 -7.36 23.09 -2.66
C LEU A 158 -6.52 23.87 -1.63
N VAL A 159 -5.29 23.41 -1.36
CA VAL A 159 -4.36 24.10 -0.45
C VAL A 159 -3.80 25.38 -1.09
N GLN A 160 -3.38 25.31 -2.36
CA GLN A 160 -2.80 26.45 -3.10
C GLN A 160 -3.82 27.56 -3.36
N GLY A 161 -5.07 27.22 -3.63
CA GLY A 161 -6.15 28.16 -3.93
C GLY A 161 -6.58 29.01 -2.73
N GLY A 162 -5.97 28.84 -1.56
CA GLY A 162 -6.27 29.61 -0.35
C GLY A 162 -7.62 29.26 0.30
N ALA A 163 -8.35 28.29 -0.24
CA ALA A 163 -9.58 27.76 0.36
C ALA A 163 -9.32 27.06 1.71
N ILE A 164 -8.06 26.70 1.98
CA ILE A 164 -7.65 25.93 3.16
C ILE A 164 -6.34 26.52 3.72
N PRO A 165 -6.18 26.67 5.04
CA PRO A 165 -4.92 27.12 5.63
C PRO A 165 -3.79 26.11 5.37
N GLY A 166 -2.96 26.39 4.36
CA GLY A 166 -1.74 25.61 4.06
C GLY A 166 -0.50 26.05 4.85
N SER A 167 -0.58 27.20 5.52
CA SER A 167 0.60 27.92 6.04
C SER A 167 0.51 28.27 7.53
N LYS A 168 -0.50 27.78 8.26
CA LYS A 168 -0.64 28.05 9.69
C LYS A 168 -0.51 26.76 10.47
N PRO A 169 0.61 26.54 11.18
CA PRO A 169 0.70 25.45 12.12
C PRO A 169 -0.32 25.74 13.21
N HIS A 170 -1.23 24.80 13.40
CA HIS A 170 -2.26 24.76 14.44
C HIS A 170 -3.59 25.38 14.02
N ALA A 171 -4.66 24.69 14.42
CA ALA A 171 -6.04 25.14 14.32
C ALA A 171 -6.17 26.52 14.96
N GLN A 172 -6.01 27.58 14.17
CA GLN A 172 -6.28 28.92 14.62
C GLN A 172 -7.80 29.01 14.75
N LYS A 173 -8.29 29.33 15.95
CA LYS A 173 -9.66 29.78 16.13
C LYS A 173 -9.83 31.04 15.27
N VAL A 174 -10.36 30.91 14.07
CA VAL A 174 -10.85 32.06 13.30
C VAL A 174 -12.24 32.34 13.85
N ASN A 175 -12.42 33.48 14.52
CA ASN A 175 -13.70 33.90 15.12
C ASN A 175 -14.32 32.90 16.13
N GLY A 176 -13.49 32.14 16.87
CA GLY A 176 -13.97 31.21 17.90
C GLY A 176 -14.61 29.92 17.37
N LYS A 177 -14.65 29.70 16.05
CA LYS A 177 -15.11 28.46 15.41
C LYS A 177 -13.91 27.59 15.00
N VAL A 178 -14.10 26.28 15.09
CA VAL A 178 -13.11 25.31 14.58
C VAL A 178 -13.42 25.10 13.10
N ASP A 179 -12.48 25.46 12.25
CA ASP A 179 -12.56 25.17 10.82
C ASP A 179 -12.14 23.72 10.56
N PHE A 180 -12.90 23.03 9.71
CA PHE A 180 -12.67 21.64 9.32
C PHE A 180 -12.36 21.49 7.83
N TRP A 181 -12.01 22.60 7.16
CA TRP A 181 -11.77 22.62 5.72
C TRP A 181 -10.59 21.73 5.31
N GLU A 182 -9.62 21.51 6.19
CA GLU A 182 -8.51 20.59 5.96
C GLU A 182 -8.93 19.11 5.86
N LEU A 183 -10.14 18.75 6.29
CA LEU A 183 -10.64 17.37 6.13
C LEU A 183 -10.80 17.01 4.65
N LEU A 184 -11.18 17.96 3.80
CA LEU A 184 -11.41 17.69 2.39
C LEU A 184 -10.14 17.23 1.63
N PRO A 185 -9.00 17.94 1.66
CA PRO A 185 -7.76 17.45 1.06
C PRO A 185 -7.26 16.20 1.78
N LEU A 186 -7.45 16.08 3.10
CA LEU A 186 -7.08 14.89 3.86
C LEU A 186 -7.80 13.63 3.37
N VAL A 187 -9.09 13.72 3.00
CA VAL A 187 -9.86 12.61 2.41
C VAL A 187 -9.17 12.09 1.14
N PHE A 188 -8.80 12.98 0.22
CA PHE A 188 -8.12 12.60 -1.02
C PHE A 188 -6.73 11.99 -0.77
N LEU A 189 -5.96 12.58 0.14
CA LEU A 189 -4.61 12.10 0.49
C LEU A 189 -4.64 10.74 1.20
N ALA A 190 -5.55 10.55 2.16
CA ALA A 190 -5.68 9.29 2.87
C ALA A 190 -6.17 8.16 1.94
N MET A 191 -7.17 8.46 1.11
CA MET A 191 -7.71 7.50 0.14
C MET A 191 -6.64 7.03 -0.85
N GLN A 192 -5.84 7.93 -1.41
CA GLN A 192 -4.79 7.53 -2.35
C GLN A 192 -3.66 6.74 -1.67
N PHE A 193 -3.34 7.00 -0.39
CA PHE A 193 -2.34 6.19 0.33
C PHE A 193 -2.86 4.79 0.65
N GLY A 194 -4.14 4.65 0.97
CA GLY A 194 -4.79 3.34 1.07
C GLY A 194 -4.67 2.55 -0.22
N ALA A 195 -4.91 3.20 -1.36
CA ALA A 195 -4.74 2.60 -2.68
C ALA A 195 -3.27 2.23 -2.99
N GLN A 196 -2.31 3.08 -2.60
CA GLN A 196 -0.88 2.83 -2.77
C GLN A 196 -0.43 1.57 -2.03
N ILE A 197 -0.83 1.42 -0.77
CA ILE A 197 -0.42 0.26 0.06
C ILE A 197 -1.14 -1.02 -0.39
N ALA A 198 -2.40 -0.92 -0.81
CA ALA A 198 -3.07 -2.04 -1.44
C ALA A 198 -2.34 -2.47 -2.72
N THR A 199 -1.96 -1.50 -3.58
CA THR A 199 -1.20 -1.76 -4.81
C THR A 199 0.18 -2.36 -4.53
N SER A 200 0.93 -1.86 -3.52
CA SER A 200 2.25 -2.41 -3.19
C SER A 200 2.19 -3.87 -2.75
N ARG A 201 1.17 -4.23 -1.96
CA ARG A 201 0.94 -5.62 -1.56
C ARG A 201 0.62 -6.53 -2.75
N LEU A 202 -0.07 -6.01 -3.76
CA LEU A 202 -0.37 -6.76 -4.99
C LEU A 202 0.89 -7.04 -5.83
N LEU A 203 1.89 -6.14 -5.80
CA LEU A 203 3.16 -6.32 -6.49
C LEU A 203 4.09 -7.35 -5.81
N GLY A 204 3.75 -7.82 -4.60
CA GLY A 204 4.44 -8.94 -3.96
C GLY A 204 5.81 -8.64 -3.33
N VAL A 205 6.31 -7.39 -3.41
CA VAL A 205 7.57 -6.97 -2.78
C VAL A 205 7.31 -6.58 -1.32
N ARG A 206 7.21 -7.59 -0.46
CA ARG A 206 6.83 -7.43 0.96
C ARG A 206 7.84 -6.62 1.77
N GLU A 207 9.09 -6.56 1.32
CA GLU A 207 10.16 -5.79 1.98
C GLU A 207 10.02 -4.27 1.81
N ILE A 208 9.09 -3.80 0.96
CA ILE A 208 8.85 -2.37 0.71
C ILE A 208 7.34 -2.09 0.84
N PRO A 209 6.80 -1.98 2.07
CA PRO A 209 5.38 -1.74 2.31
C PRO A 209 4.92 -0.34 1.86
N THR A 210 5.85 0.56 1.46
CA THR A 210 5.65 1.97 1.08
C THR A 210 5.25 2.92 2.22
N THR A 211 4.86 2.36 3.38
CA THR A 211 4.54 3.02 4.64
C THR A 211 4.78 2.04 5.79
N VAL A 212 4.81 2.53 7.04
CA VAL A 212 5.01 1.73 8.26
C VAL A 212 6.39 1.03 8.29
N LEU A 213 7.31 1.58 9.08
CA LEU A 213 8.68 1.08 9.16
C LEU A 213 8.93 0.12 10.34
N THR A 214 8.02 0.00 11.31
CA THR A 214 8.28 -0.72 12.57
C THR A 214 8.74 -2.16 12.33
N SER A 215 8.00 -2.93 11.54
CA SER A 215 8.40 -4.31 11.21
C SER A 215 9.69 -4.34 10.38
N LEU A 216 9.92 -3.36 9.50
CA LEU A 216 11.15 -3.28 8.72
C LEU A 216 12.39 -3.01 9.58
N TYR A 217 12.29 -2.17 10.61
CA TYR A 217 13.38 -1.96 11.57
C TYR A 217 13.74 -3.27 12.27
N THR A 218 12.73 -3.99 12.77
CA THR A 218 12.94 -5.30 13.41
C THR A 218 13.55 -6.28 12.42
N ASP A 219 12.93 -6.46 11.25
CA ASP A 219 13.36 -7.39 10.22
C ASP A 219 14.76 -7.07 9.67
N LEU A 220 15.18 -5.80 9.68
CA LEU A 220 16.51 -5.38 9.27
C LEU A 220 17.55 -5.81 10.31
N ILE A 221 17.32 -5.50 11.59
CA ILE A 221 18.29 -5.77 12.66
C ILE A 221 18.37 -7.25 13.01
N THR A 222 17.28 -8.00 12.85
CA THR A 222 17.25 -9.45 13.10
C THR A 222 17.64 -10.28 11.86
N ASP A 223 18.00 -9.66 10.74
CA ASP A 223 18.40 -10.38 9.53
C ASP A 223 19.73 -11.14 9.78
N PRO A 224 19.76 -12.48 9.67
CA PRO A 224 20.97 -13.26 9.89
C PRO A 224 22.07 -12.98 8.86
N LEU A 225 21.71 -12.39 7.71
CA LEU A 225 22.60 -11.99 6.63
C LEU A 225 22.76 -10.47 6.57
N LEU A 226 22.56 -9.75 7.68
CA LEU A 226 22.65 -8.28 7.75
C LEU A 226 23.97 -7.74 7.20
N LEU A 227 25.10 -8.32 7.62
CA LEU A 227 26.44 -7.89 7.23
C LEU A 227 26.94 -8.56 5.94
N ARG A 228 26.21 -9.55 5.41
CA ARG A 228 26.62 -10.26 4.19
C ARG A 228 26.30 -9.44 2.94
N GLY A 229 27.22 -9.40 1.99
CA GLY A 229 26.99 -8.83 0.67
C GLY A 229 25.94 -9.62 -0.13
N GLY A 230 25.23 -8.93 -1.03
CA GLY A 230 24.27 -9.58 -1.95
C GLY A 230 22.88 -9.88 -1.37
N ASN A 231 22.58 -9.48 -0.13
CA ASN A 231 21.24 -9.64 0.44
C ASN A 231 20.28 -8.54 -0.09
N ILE A 232 19.59 -8.84 -1.18
CA ILE A 232 18.61 -7.93 -1.82
C ILE A 232 17.50 -7.54 -0.85
N LYS A 233 17.00 -8.48 -0.04
CA LYS A 233 15.92 -8.21 0.93
C LYS A 233 16.37 -7.18 1.98
N ARG A 234 17.56 -7.36 2.55
CA ARG A 234 18.17 -6.39 3.46
C ARG A 234 18.31 -5.02 2.81
N ASN A 235 18.78 -4.96 1.56
CA ASN A 235 18.94 -3.70 0.83
C ASN A 235 17.60 -2.99 0.61
N ARG A 236 16.53 -3.72 0.29
CA ARG A 236 15.16 -3.18 0.17
C ARG A 236 14.63 -2.62 1.49
N ARG A 237 14.84 -3.33 2.61
CA ARG A 237 14.43 -2.88 3.95
C ARG A 237 15.17 -1.60 4.36
N PHE A 238 16.49 -1.59 4.22
CA PHE A 238 17.32 -0.42 4.49
C PHE A 238 16.95 0.76 3.58
N GLY A 239 16.79 0.51 2.28
CA GLY A 239 16.35 1.50 1.30
C GLY A 239 15.00 2.11 1.67
N SER A 240 14.04 1.32 2.14
CA SER A 240 12.72 1.82 2.57
C SER A 240 12.82 2.80 3.74
N ILE A 241 13.64 2.48 4.74
CA ILE A 241 13.92 3.35 5.89
C ILE A 241 14.56 4.65 5.41
N LEU A 242 15.60 4.55 4.56
CA LEU A 242 16.33 5.69 4.04
C LEU A 242 15.45 6.61 3.18
N PHE A 243 14.67 6.05 2.25
CA PHE A 243 13.79 6.83 1.37
C PHE A 243 12.68 7.52 2.15
N MET A 244 12.10 6.86 3.16
CA MET A 244 11.13 7.50 4.06
C MET A 244 11.76 8.69 4.79
N LEU A 245 12.96 8.51 5.35
CA LEU A 245 13.68 9.55 6.07
C LEU A 245 14.01 10.74 5.16
N LEU A 246 14.60 10.47 3.98
CA LEU A 246 14.92 11.49 2.98
C LEU A 246 13.67 12.22 2.50
N GLY A 247 12.56 11.50 2.34
CA GLY A 247 11.27 12.09 2.01
C GLY A 247 10.78 13.03 3.11
N GLY A 248 10.83 12.60 4.37
CA GLY A 248 10.47 13.43 5.52
C GLY A 248 11.35 14.68 5.66
N ILE A 249 12.66 14.55 5.46
CA ILE A 249 13.60 15.70 5.46
C ILE A 249 13.22 16.66 4.34
N SER A 250 13.00 16.16 3.12
CA SER A 250 12.64 16.97 1.96
C SER A 250 11.31 17.70 2.18
N GLY A 251 10.27 17.01 2.65
CA GLY A 251 8.96 17.62 2.97
C GLY A 251 9.05 18.67 4.08
N GLY A 252 9.90 18.44 5.09
CA GLY A 252 10.18 19.43 6.14
C GLY A 252 10.85 20.70 5.61
N TRP A 253 11.81 20.58 4.70
CA TRP A 253 12.45 21.75 4.05
C TRP A 253 11.49 22.48 3.11
N ILE A 254 10.69 21.75 2.33
CA ILE A 254 9.67 22.35 1.46
C ILE A 254 8.64 23.11 2.30
N SER A 255 8.22 22.54 3.44
CA SER A 255 7.28 23.18 4.37
C SER A 255 7.79 24.49 4.96
N LYS A 256 9.12 24.69 5.05
CA LYS A 256 9.74 25.97 5.46
C LYS A 256 9.84 27.00 4.33
N SER A 257 9.79 26.55 3.08
CA SER A 257 9.86 27.44 1.92
C SER A 257 8.52 28.13 1.65
N SER A 258 8.50 29.08 0.73
CA SER A 258 7.27 29.72 0.25
C SER A 258 6.29 28.75 -0.41
N ALA A 259 6.74 27.57 -0.83
CA ALA A 259 5.89 26.55 -1.44
C ALA A 259 4.99 25.82 -0.41
N GLY A 260 5.42 25.76 0.87
CA GLY A 260 4.64 25.19 1.98
C GLY A 260 4.12 23.77 1.72
N LEU A 261 2.96 23.44 2.28
CA LEU A 261 2.30 22.13 2.09
C LEU A 261 1.96 21.85 0.61
N ALA A 262 1.46 22.85 -0.12
CA ALA A 262 1.08 22.68 -1.53
C ALA A 262 2.28 22.22 -2.37
N GLY A 263 3.46 22.80 -2.15
CA GLY A 263 4.70 22.39 -2.80
C GLY A 263 5.02 20.91 -2.61
N SER A 264 4.92 20.41 -1.37
CA SER A 264 5.15 18.99 -1.06
C SER A 264 4.14 18.08 -1.78
N LEU A 265 2.87 18.51 -1.87
CA LEU A 265 1.84 17.77 -2.58
C LEU A 265 2.10 17.76 -4.11
N PHE A 266 2.50 18.89 -4.71
CA PHE A 266 2.87 18.94 -6.12
C PHE A 266 4.07 18.03 -6.45
N VAL A 267 5.11 18.03 -5.60
CA VAL A 267 6.26 17.12 -5.75
C VAL A 267 5.80 15.65 -5.66
N GLY A 268 5.00 15.30 -4.65
CA GLY A 268 4.48 13.95 -4.50
C GLY A 268 3.59 13.50 -5.68
N GLY A 269 2.73 14.39 -6.17
CA GLY A 269 1.90 14.16 -7.34
C GLY A 269 2.72 13.95 -8.62
N ALA A 270 3.73 14.80 -8.85
CA ALA A 270 4.62 14.69 -10.01
C ALA A 270 5.40 13.37 -10.03
N ILE A 271 5.92 12.94 -8.87
CA ILE A 271 6.59 11.63 -8.76
C ILE A 271 5.61 10.50 -9.08
N LYS A 272 4.36 10.56 -8.61
CA LYS A 272 3.34 9.55 -8.94
C LYS A 272 2.98 9.52 -10.42
N VAL A 273 2.95 10.66 -11.11
CA VAL A 273 2.81 10.70 -12.58
C VAL A 273 4.00 10.01 -13.25
N GLY A 274 5.22 10.31 -12.81
CA GLY A 274 6.43 9.65 -13.30
C GLY A 274 6.37 8.13 -13.11
N LEU A 275 5.90 7.66 -11.96
CA LEU A 275 5.67 6.23 -11.70
C LEU A 275 4.59 5.64 -12.61
N ALA A 276 3.48 6.34 -12.84
CA ALA A 276 2.43 5.90 -13.75
C ALA A 276 3.00 5.67 -15.15
N VAL A 277 3.67 6.68 -15.71
CA VAL A 277 4.33 6.58 -17.04
C VAL A 277 5.39 5.49 -17.03
N GLY A 278 6.17 5.38 -15.95
CA GLY A 278 7.15 4.33 -15.74
C GLY A 278 6.53 2.94 -15.96
N TRP A 279 5.38 2.63 -15.35
CA TRP A 279 4.71 1.34 -15.48
C TRP A 279 4.33 0.96 -16.92
N LEU A 280 4.17 1.91 -17.83
CA LEU A 280 3.98 1.60 -19.24
C LEU A 280 5.28 1.05 -19.85
N LEU A 281 6.42 1.60 -19.46
CA LEU A 281 7.75 1.22 -19.97
C LEU A 281 8.35 -0.02 -19.30
N PHE A 282 7.72 -0.54 -18.23
CA PHE A 282 8.24 -1.70 -17.48
C PHE A 282 8.36 -2.97 -18.34
N PRO A 283 9.41 -3.78 -18.14
CA PRO A 283 9.59 -5.03 -18.88
C PRO A 283 8.45 -6.02 -18.58
N VAL A 284 8.10 -6.79 -19.61
CA VAL A 284 7.06 -7.82 -19.54
C VAL A 284 7.54 -8.98 -18.67
N GLU A 285 6.62 -9.61 -17.94
CA GLU A 285 6.90 -10.87 -17.24
C GLU A 285 7.20 -11.96 -18.27
N GLU A 286 8.43 -12.46 -18.32
CA GLU A 286 8.75 -13.64 -19.13
C GLU A 286 8.06 -14.85 -18.49
N VAL A 287 7.15 -15.48 -19.23
CA VAL A 287 6.60 -16.78 -18.84
C VAL A 287 7.75 -17.76 -18.92
N LYS A 288 8.32 -18.14 -17.77
CA LYS A 288 9.22 -19.28 -17.71
C LYS A 288 8.41 -20.52 -18.08
N GLU A 289 8.56 -20.99 -19.31
CA GLU A 289 8.21 -22.35 -19.67
C GLU A 289 9.06 -23.30 -18.83
N GLU A 290 8.56 -23.68 -17.65
CA GLU A 290 9.05 -24.87 -16.96
C GLU A 290 8.62 -26.10 -17.77
N VAL A 291 9.40 -26.37 -18.82
CA VAL A 291 9.88 -27.70 -19.20
C VAL A 291 8.85 -28.82 -18.98
N THR A 292 7.85 -28.88 -19.85
CA THR A 292 7.27 -30.16 -20.30
C THR A 292 8.31 -30.93 -21.14
N LYS A 293 9.52 -31.17 -20.60
CA LYS A 293 10.45 -32.20 -21.10
C LYS A 293 10.57 -33.40 -20.14
N GLY A 294 10.01 -33.32 -18.93
CA GLY A 294 9.97 -34.45 -18.00
C GLY A 294 9.02 -35.58 -18.43
N GLU A 295 7.99 -35.26 -19.23
CA GLU A 295 6.98 -36.24 -19.64
C GLU A 295 7.31 -36.96 -20.96
N LYS A 296 8.13 -36.36 -21.83
CA LYS A 296 8.57 -37.04 -23.07
C LYS A 296 9.70 -38.05 -22.85
N VAL A 297 10.53 -37.89 -21.82
CA VAL A 297 11.59 -38.88 -21.52
C VAL A 297 11.03 -40.14 -20.84
N LYS A 298 9.84 -40.06 -20.22
CA LYS A 298 9.18 -41.21 -19.59
C LYS A 298 8.25 -41.99 -20.52
N ALA A 299 8.03 -41.51 -21.73
CA ALA A 299 7.27 -42.20 -22.78
C ALA A 299 8.17 -42.98 -23.76
N GLU A 300 9.49 -42.82 -23.67
CA GLU A 300 10.49 -43.49 -24.52
C GLU A 300 11.49 -44.34 -23.71
N ALA A 301 11.22 -44.62 -22.43
CA ALA A 301 12.04 -45.46 -21.55
C ALA A 301 11.26 -46.66 -20.99
#